data_AF-A0A9X1DEC1-F1
#
_entry.id   AF-A0A9X1DEC1-F1
#
_cell.length_a   1.000
_cell.length_b   1.000
_cell.length_c   1.000
_cell.angle_alpha   90.00
_cell.angle_beta   90.00
_cell.angle_gamma   90.00
#
_symmetry.space_group_name_H-M   'P 1'
#
loop_
_entity.id
_entity.type
_entity.pdbx_description
1 polymer ?
#
loop_
_entity_poly.entity_id
_entity_poly.type
_entity_poly.pdbx_seq_one_letter_code
_entity_poly.pdbx_strand_id
1 'polypeptide(L)'
;MRKLTFAVACCVFSAMLLRDPVEARLGAQSSDALTAPYETRDPGQRQYVRQGCYQCHGLVGQGSILSGPSLSPLRIDSDAFRRYVRNPKGAMPPYTKRVLADADLDSIEAFIRSLPPGRPYKTIPALARVGSSSDHAAEPQLSPSGRAIYQRHCAACHGESREGGIAPSLIGAGRKRDVAAIAALLANPPRGMPKLSPQPLTNKDVEAVARFVADVR
;
A
#
# COMPACT_ATOMS: atom_id res chain seq x y z
N MET A 1 23.26 -72.85 57.60
CA MET A 1 22.09 -72.02 58.00
C MET A 1 22.43 -70.56 57.73
N ARG A 2 21.63 -69.92 56.86
CA ARG A 2 21.51 -68.48 56.50
C ARG A 2 22.78 -67.64 56.31
N LYS A 3 23.22 -67.52 55.05
CA LYS A 3 24.00 -66.36 54.56
C LYS A 3 23.01 -65.24 54.21
N LEU A 4 23.16 -64.08 54.84
CA LEU A 4 22.30 -62.92 54.64
C LEU A 4 22.92 -62.04 53.54
N THR A 5 22.39 -62.11 52.32
CA THR A 5 22.72 -61.22 51.20
C THR A 5 21.88 -59.95 51.31
N PHE A 6 22.54 -58.79 51.47
CA PHE A 6 21.91 -57.48 51.33
C PHE A 6 21.65 -57.20 49.85
N ALA A 7 20.37 -57.14 49.47
CA ALA A 7 19.94 -56.65 48.17
C ALA A 7 19.87 -55.11 48.23
N VAL A 8 20.75 -54.44 47.50
CA VAL A 8 20.63 -53.00 47.21
C VAL A 8 19.62 -52.85 46.08
N ALA A 9 18.43 -52.37 46.42
CA ALA A 9 17.43 -51.97 45.43
C ALA A 9 17.94 -50.71 44.71
N CYS A 10 18.54 -50.89 43.53
CA CYS A 10 18.86 -49.80 42.62
C CYS A 10 17.59 -49.48 41.81
N CYS A 11 16.86 -48.45 42.23
CA CYS A 11 15.74 -47.91 41.46
C CYS A 11 16.28 -47.35 40.14
N VAL A 12 16.03 -48.06 39.04
CA VAL A 12 16.21 -47.54 37.68
C VAL A 12 15.10 -46.51 37.45
N PHE A 13 15.41 -45.23 37.61
CA PHE A 13 14.57 -44.14 37.13
C PHE A 13 14.65 -44.14 35.60
N SER A 14 13.61 -44.67 34.94
CA SER A 14 13.38 -44.43 33.52
C SER A 14 13.21 -42.92 33.30
N ALA A 15 14.24 -42.27 32.77
CA ALA A 15 14.14 -40.91 32.27
C ALA A 15 13.27 -40.92 31.00
N MET A 16 11.96 -40.76 31.16
CA MET A 16 11.09 -40.27 30.10
C MET A 16 11.61 -38.89 29.71
N LEU A 17 12.27 -38.81 28.54
CA LEU A 17 12.62 -37.56 27.88
C LEU A 17 11.31 -36.82 27.56
N LEU A 18 10.88 -35.97 28.50
CA LEU A 18 9.91 -34.92 28.26
C LEU A 18 10.54 -33.99 27.22
N ARG A 19 10.06 -34.08 25.98
CA ARG A 19 10.31 -33.05 24.96
C ARG A 19 9.87 -31.71 25.55
N ASP A 20 10.82 -30.80 25.71
CA ASP A 20 10.55 -29.49 26.29
C ASP A 20 9.48 -28.76 25.45
N PRO A 21 8.43 -28.18 26.08
CA PRO A 21 7.40 -27.41 25.38
C PRO A 21 7.95 -26.14 24.69
N VAL A 22 9.24 -25.85 24.89
CA VAL A 22 9.97 -24.75 24.26
C VAL A 22 10.31 -25.07 22.80
N GLU A 23 10.74 -26.29 22.46
CA GLU A 23 11.03 -26.67 21.06
C GLU A 23 9.78 -26.67 20.18
N ALA A 24 8.63 -27.03 20.74
CA ALA A 24 7.34 -26.98 20.04
C ALA A 24 6.88 -25.54 19.72
N ARG A 25 7.33 -24.53 20.48
CA ARG A 25 7.02 -23.11 20.23
C ARG A 25 7.96 -22.45 19.21
N LEU A 26 9.18 -22.95 19.05
CA LEU A 26 10.15 -22.40 18.11
C LEU A 26 9.80 -22.69 16.64
N GLY A 27 9.07 -23.77 16.36
CA GLY A 27 8.62 -24.12 14.99
C GLY A 27 7.55 -23.19 14.42
N ALA A 28 6.78 -22.48 15.27
CA ALA A 28 5.71 -21.58 14.84
C ALA A 28 6.18 -20.12 14.59
N GLN A 29 7.46 -19.83 14.83
CA GLN A 29 8.04 -18.48 14.70
C GLN A 29 9.30 -18.47 13.81
N SER A 30 9.44 -19.42 12.88
CA SER A 30 10.53 -19.32 11.91
C SER A 30 10.34 -18.06 11.06
N SER A 31 11.42 -17.30 10.87
CA SER A 31 11.46 -16.14 9.98
C SER A 31 10.90 -16.47 8.60
N ASP A 32 11.14 -17.70 8.14
CA ASP A 32 10.66 -18.22 6.86
C ASP A 32 9.13 -18.31 6.81
N ALA A 33 8.45 -18.73 7.88
CA ALA A 33 6.99 -18.78 7.91
C ALA A 33 6.36 -17.39 7.96
N LEU A 34 7.01 -16.43 8.63
CA LEU A 34 6.55 -15.03 8.71
C LEU A 34 6.78 -14.27 7.40
N THR A 35 7.81 -14.65 6.64
CA THR A 35 8.18 -14.02 5.36
C THR A 35 7.64 -14.75 4.15
N ALA A 36 7.19 -16.01 4.26
CA ALA A 36 6.62 -16.81 3.17
C ALA A 36 5.51 -16.11 2.36
N PRO A 37 4.56 -15.34 2.96
CA PRO A 37 3.58 -14.58 2.20
C PRO A 37 4.19 -13.45 1.35
N TYR A 38 5.41 -13.04 1.68
CA TYR A 38 6.18 -11.96 1.06
C TYR A 38 7.34 -12.49 0.19
N GLU A 39 7.57 -13.79 0.13
CA GLU A 39 8.60 -14.47 -0.67
C GLU A 39 7.91 -15.32 -1.75
N THR A 40 7.13 -14.68 -2.63
CA THR A 40 6.18 -15.39 -3.52
C THR A 40 6.84 -16.22 -4.63
N ARG A 41 8.18 -16.33 -4.66
CA ARG A 41 8.97 -16.80 -5.82
C ARG A 41 8.63 -16.09 -7.14
N ASP A 42 7.82 -15.02 -7.11
CA ASP A 42 7.45 -14.24 -8.26
C ASP A 42 8.67 -13.46 -8.78
N PRO A 43 9.00 -13.57 -10.08
CA PRO A 43 10.13 -12.84 -10.66
C PRO A 43 9.97 -11.32 -10.56
N GLY A 44 8.74 -10.81 -10.67
CA GLY A 44 8.41 -9.40 -10.48
C GLY A 44 8.63 -8.93 -9.06
N GLN A 45 8.23 -9.72 -8.06
CA GLN A 45 8.50 -9.40 -6.65
C GLN A 45 9.99 -9.36 -6.36
N ARG A 46 10.77 -10.32 -6.88
CA ARG A 46 12.22 -10.29 -6.71
C ARG A 46 12.84 -9.02 -7.27
N GLN A 47 12.40 -8.57 -8.44
CA GLN A 47 12.87 -7.31 -9.00
C GLN A 47 12.39 -6.11 -8.17
N TYR A 48 11.14 -6.10 -7.74
CA TYR A 48 10.59 -5.05 -6.89
C TYR A 48 11.39 -4.85 -5.59
N VAL A 49 11.82 -5.95 -4.95
CA VAL A 49 12.68 -5.93 -3.77
C VAL A 49 14.12 -5.53 -4.13
N ARG A 50 14.71 -6.13 -5.16
CA ARG A 50 16.09 -5.85 -5.62
C ARG A 50 16.30 -4.39 -5.99
N GLN A 51 15.30 -3.77 -6.61
CA GLN A 51 15.32 -2.38 -7.05
C GLN A 51 14.96 -1.39 -5.93
N GLY A 52 14.69 -1.89 -4.72
CA GLY A 52 14.42 -1.08 -3.53
C GLY A 52 13.04 -0.43 -3.50
N CYS A 53 12.13 -0.78 -4.42
CA CYS A 53 10.80 -0.16 -4.52
C CYS A 53 10.00 -0.30 -3.21
N TYR A 54 10.18 -1.43 -2.51
CA TYR A 54 9.54 -1.71 -1.23
C TYR A 54 9.90 -0.73 -0.10
N GLN A 55 11.02 -0.01 -0.20
CA GLN A 55 11.45 0.93 0.85
C GLN A 55 10.48 2.11 0.98
N CYS A 56 9.86 2.50 -0.14
CA CYS A 56 8.86 3.56 -0.19
C CYS A 56 7.44 3.00 -0.29
N HIS A 57 7.26 1.97 -1.12
CA HIS A 57 5.94 1.43 -1.44
C HIS A 57 5.54 0.19 -0.61
N GLY A 58 6.40 -0.27 0.29
CA GLY A 58 6.16 -1.44 1.15
C GLY A 58 6.30 -2.79 0.42
N LEU A 59 6.48 -3.90 1.14
CA LEU A 59 6.73 -5.22 0.53
C LEU A 59 5.59 -5.77 -0.35
N VAL A 60 4.36 -5.29 -0.14
CA VAL A 60 3.15 -5.68 -0.89
C VAL A 60 2.44 -4.47 -1.50
N GLY A 61 3.20 -3.43 -1.85
CA GLY A 61 2.63 -2.22 -2.46
C GLY A 61 1.65 -1.44 -1.57
N GLN A 62 1.64 -1.68 -0.26
CA GLN A 62 0.74 -1.02 0.67
C GLN A 62 1.04 0.48 0.85
N GLY A 63 2.27 0.90 0.53
CA GLY A 63 2.73 2.26 0.69
C GLY A 63 2.88 2.71 2.15
N SER A 64 3.17 4.00 2.30
CA SER A 64 3.29 4.72 3.56
C SER A 64 2.91 6.20 3.32
N ILE A 65 2.35 6.85 4.34
CA ILE A 65 2.00 8.28 4.27
C ILE A 65 3.25 9.14 3.99
N LEU A 66 4.41 8.73 4.49
CA LEU A 66 5.64 9.53 4.44
C LEU A 66 6.62 9.08 3.34
N SER A 67 6.61 7.81 2.98
CA SER A 67 7.67 7.23 2.14
C SER A 67 7.26 7.05 0.67
N GLY A 68 5.99 6.76 0.39
CA GLY A 68 5.52 6.53 -0.97
C GLY A 68 4.07 6.02 -1.02
N PRO A 69 3.29 6.39 -2.04
CA PRO A 69 1.87 6.04 -2.12
C PRO A 69 1.65 4.52 -2.24
N SER A 70 0.44 4.07 -1.92
CA SER A 70 0.05 2.68 -2.18
C SER A 70 -0.02 2.40 -3.68
N LEU A 71 0.46 1.23 -4.08
CA LEU A 71 0.43 0.71 -5.44
C LEU A 71 -0.70 -0.29 -5.68
N SER A 72 -1.46 -0.67 -4.64
CA SER A 72 -2.57 -1.63 -4.75
C SER A 72 -3.93 -1.01 -4.36
N PRO A 73 -4.97 -1.08 -5.23
CA PRO A 73 -4.88 -1.52 -6.62
C PRO A 73 -4.21 -0.47 -7.52
N LEU A 74 -3.47 -0.91 -8.54
CA LEU A 74 -2.84 0.00 -9.50
C LEU A 74 -3.89 0.62 -10.42
N ARG A 75 -4.10 1.94 -10.30
CA ARG A 75 -5.18 2.68 -11.00
C ARG A 75 -4.75 3.36 -12.29
N ILE A 76 -3.55 3.06 -12.79
CA ILE A 76 -3.02 3.60 -14.05
C ILE A 76 -2.77 2.47 -15.05
N ASP A 77 -2.81 2.80 -16.34
CA ASP A 77 -2.45 1.85 -17.40
C ASP A 77 -0.94 1.62 -17.48
N SER A 78 -0.52 0.59 -18.23
CA SER A 78 0.88 0.16 -18.33
C SER A 78 1.80 1.21 -18.95
N ASP A 79 1.29 2.00 -19.89
CA ASP A 79 2.05 3.04 -20.56
C ASP A 79 2.27 4.25 -19.62
N ALA A 80 1.23 4.65 -18.88
CA ALA A 80 1.32 5.62 -17.81
C ALA A 80 2.26 5.16 -16.67
N PHE A 81 2.16 3.89 -16.26
CA PHE A 81 3.05 3.29 -15.27
C PHE A 81 4.51 3.35 -15.72
N ARG A 82 4.82 2.84 -16.92
CA ARG A 82 6.17 2.85 -17.47
C ARG A 82 6.72 4.26 -17.56
N ARG A 83 5.96 5.22 -18.09
CA ARG A 83 6.38 6.63 -18.18
C ARG A 83 6.73 7.20 -16.81
N TYR A 84 5.91 6.95 -15.79
CA TYR A 84 6.16 7.45 -14.44
C TYR A 84 7.42 6.86 -13.83
N VAL A 85 7.62 5.55 -13.94
CA VAL A 85 8.82 4.88 -13.39
C VAL A 85 10.10 5.34 -14.09
N ARG A 86 10.04 5.66 -15.39
CA ARG A 86 11.18 6.20 -16.15
C ARG A 86 11.48 7.66 -15.83
N ASN A 87 10.44 8.48 -15.62
CA ASN A 87 10.56 9.92 -15.39
C ASN A 87 9.60 10.38 -14.27
N PRO A 88 9.88 10.01 -13.01
CA PRO A 88 9.00 10.29 -11.89
C PRO A 88 9.03 11.77 -11.50
N LYS A 89 8.03 12.17 -10.71
CA LYS A 89 7.99 13.46 -10.02
C LYS A 89 8.17 13.23 -8.51
N GLY A 90 8.67 14.24 -7.81
CA GLY A 90 8.92 14.17 -6.36
C GLY A 90 10.16 13.35 -5.99
N ALA A 91 10.08 12.63 -4.88
CA ALA A 91 11.23 11.92 -4.29
C ALA A 91 11.52 10.53 -4.89
N MET A 92 10.65 10.01 -5.76
CA MET A 92 10.89 8.71 -6.41
C MET A 92 12.05 8.83 -7.40
N PRO A 93 13.10 7.99 -7.29
CA PRO A 93 14.24 8.07 -8.20
C PRO A 93 13.87 7.56 -9.61
N PRO A 94 14.49 8.11 -10.68
CA PRO A 94 14.24 7.64 -12.05
C PRO A 94 14.87 6.27 -12.29
N TYR A 95 14.05 5.29 -12.63
CA TYR A 95 14.53 3.97 -13.04
C TYR A 95 14.68 3.95 -14.55
N THR A 96 15.83 4.39 -15.07
CA THR A 96 16.11 4.38 -16.52
C THR A 96 16.31 2.96 -17.05
N LYS A 97 16.26 2.77 -18.39
CA LYS A 97 16.53 1.47 -19.03
C LYS A 97 17.90 0.88 -18.68
N ARG A 98 18.86 1.72 -18.27
CA ARG A 98 20.21 1.29 -17.85
C ARG A 98 20.19 0.61 -16.48
N VAL A 99 19.31 1.06 -15.58
CA VAL A 99 19.21 0.54 -14.20
C VAL A 99 18.19 -0.60 -14.13
N LEU A 100 17.12 -0.48 -14.90
CA LEU A 100 16.03 -1.45 -14.91
C LEU A 100 15.60 -1.70 -16.35
N ALA A 101 15.86 -2.89 -16.90
CA ALA A 101 15.46 -3.24 -18.25
C ALA A 101 13.93 -3.22 -18.39
N ASP A 102 13.43 -3.06 -19.62
CA ASP A 102 11.97 -3.01 -19.86
C ASP A 102 11.28 -4.32 -19.41
N ALA A 103 11.90 -5.49 -19.66
CA ALA A 103 11.34 -6.78 -19.25
C ALA A 103 11.24 -6.95 -17.72
N ASP A 104 12.21 -6.42 -16.96
CA ASP A 104 12.17 -6.44 -15.50
C ASP A 104 11.11 -5.47 -14.97
N LEU A 105 10.96 -4.30 -15.58
CA LEU A 105 9.89 -3.35 -15.24
C LEU A 105 8.50 -3.94 -15.51
N ASP A 106 8.34 -4.68 -16.61
CA ASP A 106 7.09 -5.39 -16.93
C ASP A 106 6.78 -6.48 -15.91
N SER A 107 7.80 -7.19 -15.43
CA SER A 107 7.65 -8.18 -14.36
C SER A 107 7.21 -7.52 -13.06
N ILE A 108 7.79 -6.36 -12.70
CA ILE A 108 7.37 -5.58 -11.52
C ILE A 108 5.92 -5.11 -11.66
N GLU A 109 5.52 -4.64 -12.84
CA GLU A 109 4.13 -4.22 -13.08
C GLU A 109 3.15 -5.39 -12.89
N ALA A 110 3.48 -6.56 -13.45
CA ALA A 110 2.67 -7.77 -13.31
C ALA A 110 2.51 -8.18 -11.84
N PHE A 111 3.61 -8.14 -11.07
CA PHE A 111 3.57 -8.36 -9.63
C PHE A 111 2.64 -7.36 -8.94
N ILE A 112 2.79 -6.06 -9.18
CA ILE A 112 1.95 -5.02 -8.56
C ILE A 112 0.47 -5.23 -8.90
N ARG A 113 0.16 -5.58 -10.14
CA ARG A 113 -1.22 -5.86 -10.59
C ARG A 113 -1.81 -7.11 -9.96
N SER A 114 -0.99 -8.09 -9.56
CA SER A 114 -1.45 -9.29 -8.86
C SER A 114 -1.75 -9.06 -7.38
N LEU A 115 -1.32 -7.93 -6.79
CA LEU A 115 -1.52 -7.67 -5.38
C LEU A 115 -3.01 -7.48 -5.06
N PRO A 116 -3.53 -8.12 -4.00
CA PRO A 116 -4.90 -7.90 -3.58
C PRO A 116 -5.07 -6.46 -3.06
N PRO A 117 -6.26 -5.84 -3.20
CA PRO A 117 -6.53 -4.54 -2.61
C PRO A 117 -6.43 -4.62 -1.08
N GLY A 118 -5.98 -3.53 -0.46
CA GLY A 118 -5.92 -3.44 1.01
C GLY A 118 -7.27 -3.72 1.66
N ARG A 119 -7.29 -4.58 2.69
CA ARG A 119 -8.51 -4.86 3.45
C ARG A 119 -8.90 -3.63 4.27
N PRO A 120 -10.16 -3.18 4.21
CA PRO A 120 -10.59 -2.09 5.07
C PRO A 120 -10.48 -2.52 6.54
N TYR A 121 -9.88 -1.68 7.39
CA TYR A 121 -9.59 -2.01 8.78
C TYR A 121 -10.84 -2.44 9.57
N LYS A 122 -12.02 -1.93 9.21
CA LYS A 122 -13.33 -2.30 9.78
C LYS A 122 -13.66 -3.79 9.63
N THR A 123 -13.08 -4.47 8.65
CA THR A 123 -13.27 -5.91 8.41
C THR A 123 -12.31 -6.79 9.20
N ILE A 124 -11.44 -6.20 10.02
CA ILE A 124 -10.50 -6.91 10.89
C ILE A 124 -11.04 -6.75 12.32
N PRO A 125 -11.64 -7.80 12.92
CA PRO A 125 -12.35 -7.68 14.20
C PRO A 125 -11.53 -7.07 15.34
N ALA A 126 -10.23 -7.33 15.37
CA ALA A 126 -9.31 -6.74 16.35
C ALA A 126 -9.14 -5.22 16.19
N LEU A 127 -9.14 -4.72 14.94
CA LEU A 127 -9.00 -3.29 14.63
C LEU A 127 -10.35 -2.57 14.66
N ALA A 128 -11.45 -3.27 14.36
CA ALA A 128 -12.79 -2.69 14.40
C ALA A 128 -13.14 -2.15 15.79
N ARG A 129 -12.75 -2.85 16.87
CA ARG A 129 -12.99 -2.42 18.26
C ARG A 129 -12.24 -1.12 18.63
N VAL A 130 -11.04 -0.93 18.08
CA VAL A 130 -10.25 0.30 18.26
C VAL A 130 -10.78 1.43 17.36
N GLY A 131 -11.41 1.10 16.23
CA GLY A 131 -12.10 2.06 15.37
C GLY A 131 -13.47 2.52 15.89
N SER A 132 -14.16 1.68 16.69
CA SER A 132 -15.46 2.01 17.28
C SER A 132 -15.38 2.94 18.49
N SER A 133 -14.21 3.12 19.12
CA SER A 133 -14.04 4.24 20.06
C SER A 133 -13.92 5.60 19.35
N SER A 134 -13.94 5.61 18.01
CA SER A 134 -14.19 6.80 17.18
C SER A 134 -15.56 6.74 16.50
N ASP A 135 -16.59 6.26 17.19
CA ASP A 135 -17.94 6.73 16.92
C ASP A 135 -18.04 8.20 17.39
N HIS A 136 -17.41 9.09 16.62
CA HIS A 136 -17.94 10.43 16.52
C HIS A 136 -19.30 10.25 15.86
N ALA A 137 -20.36 10.37 16.67
CA ALA A 137 -21.68 10.72 16.19
C ALA A 137 -21.52 11.76 15.07
N ALA A 138 -22.34 11.66 14.01
CA ALA A 138 -22.30 12.53 12.84
C ALA A 138 -22.27 14.02 13.22
N GLU A 139 -21.08 14.51 13.55
CA GLU A 139 -20.68 15.89 13.53
C GLU A 139 -20.70 16.31 12.06
N PRO A 140 -21.00 17.57 11.74
CA PRO A 140 -20.83 18.07 10.40
C PRO A 140 -19.34 17.93 10.06
N GLN A 141 -18.97 16.87 9.34
CA GLN A 141 -17.60 16.64 8.94
C GLN A 141 -17.14 17.88 8.19
N LEU A 142 -16.22 18.63 8.81
CA LEU A 142 -15.37 19.58 8.11
C LEU A 142 -14.73 18.76 6.99
N SER A 143 -15.20 18.95 5.76
CA SER A 143 -14.63 18.26 4.60
C SER A 143 -13.16 18.64 4.57
N PRO A 144 -12.23 17.68 4.43
CA PRO A 144 -10.81 17.98 4.32
C PRO A 144 -10.62 19.07 3.27
N SER A 145 -9.68 20.00 3.50
CA SER A 145 -9.46 21.09 2.54
C SER A 145 -9.24 20.53 1.14
N GLY A 146 -9.68 21.25 0.11
CA GLY A 146 -9.50 20.84 -1.30
C GLY A 146 -8.04 20.51 -1.63
N ARG A 147 -7.09 21.20 -0.99
CA ARG A 147 -5.66 20.91 -1.06
C ARG A 147 -5.31 19.52 -0.52
N ALA A 148 -5.81 19.15 0.66
CA ALA A 148 -5.53 17.85 1.26
C ALA A 148 -6.10 16.70 0.42
N ILE A 149 -7.30 16.90 -0.15
CA ILE A 149 -7.92 15.95 -1.08
C ILE A 149 -7.05 15.84 -2.35
N TYR A 150 -6.65 16.97 -2.93
CA TYR A 150 -5.79 17.01 -4.11
C TYR A 150 -4.48 16.23 -3.91
N GLN A 151 -3.77 16.46 -2.80
CA GLN A 151 -2.51 15.79 -2.53
C GLN A 151 -2.67 14.27 -2.44
N ARG A 152 -3.75 13.79 -1.83
CA ARG A 152 -3.99 12.35 -1.66
C ARG A 152 -4.44 11.64 -2.92
N HIS A 153 -5.15 12.33 -3.82
CA HIS A 153 -5.88 11.67 -4.91
C HIS A 153 -5.48 12.13 -6.32
N CYS A 154 -4.92 13.32 -6.47
CA CYS A 154 -4.70 13.96 -7.77
C CYS A 154 -3.21 14.21 -8.07
N ALA A 155 -2.44 14.58 -7.04
CA ALA A 155 -1.04 14.99 -7.17
C ALA A 155 -0.14 13.91 -7.80
N ALA A 156 -0.44 12.62 -7.56
CA ALA A 156 0.31 11.51 -8.17
C ALA A 156 0.36 11.58 -9.71
N CYS A 157 -0.67 12.14 -10.35
CA CYS A 157 -0.71 12.29 -11.81
C CYS A 157 -0.51 13.75 -12.26
N HIS A 158 -1.12 14.70 -11.56
CA HIS A 158 -1.12 16.12 -11.93
C HIS A 158 -0.01 16.95 -11.25
N GLY A 159 0.89 16.32 -10.48
CA GLY A 159 1.96 16.99 -9.74
C GLY A 159 1.47 17.64 -8.45
N GLU A 160 2.33 17.71 -7.43
CA GLU A 160 2.01 18.29 -6.11
C GLU A 160 1.62 19.78 -6.20
N SER A 161 2.21 20.49 -7.17
CA SER A 161 1.96 21.91 -7.44
C SER A 161 1.01 22.14 -8.63
N ARG A 162 0.35 21.09 -9.16
CA ARG A 162 -0.50 21.12 -10.37
C ARG A 162 0.28 21.29 -11.68
N GLU A 163 1.58 21.17 -11.65
CA GLU A 163 2.50 21.33 -12.78
C GLU A 163 2.36 20.21 -13.85
N GLY A 164 1.71 19.11 -13.51
CA GLY A 164 1.53 17.95 -14.38
C GLY A 164 2.67 16.94 -14.27
N GLY A 165 2.60 15.91 -15.10
CA GLY A 165 3.56 14.81 -15.13
C GLY A 165 3.02 13.66 -15.94
N ILE A 166 2.42 12.69 -15.27
CA ILE A 166 1.65 11.61 -15.93
C ILE A 166 0.44 12.21 -16.64
N ALA A 167 -0.26 13.13 -15.97
CA ALA A 167 -1.42 13.82 -16.48
C ALA A 167 -1.08 15.29 -16.81
N PRO A 168 -1.92 15.98 -17.61
CA PRO A 168 -1.68 17.36 -17.99
C PRO A 168 -1.55 18.30 -16.77
N SER A 169 -0.81 19.39 -16.96
CA SER A 169 -0.78 20.49 -16.00
C SER A 169 -2.19 21.03 -15.75
N LEU A 170 -2.50 21.28 -14.48
CA LEU A 170 -3.70 21.99 -14.05
C LEU A 170 -3.41 23.46 -13.71
N ILE A 171 -2.19 23.95 -13.96
CA ILE A 171 -1.86 25.36 -13.80
C ILE A 171 -2.70 26.19 -14.77
N GLY A 172 -3.48 27.13 -14.23
CA GLY A 172 -4.40 27.95 -15.01
C GLY A 172 -5.66 27.21 -15.48
N ALA A 173 -5.96 26.01 -14.96
CA ALA A 173 -7.19 25.29 -15.29
C ALA A 173 -8.44 26.15 -15.03
N GLY A 174 -8.43 26.93 -13.95
CA GLY A 174 -9.50 27.88 -13.59
C GLY A 174 -9.77 28.98 -14.62
N ARG A 175 -8.84 29.27 -15.54
CA ARG A 175 -9.07 30.21 -16.64
C ARG A 175 -9.95 29.65 -17.75
N LYS A 176 -9.94 28.32 -17.91
CA LYS A 176 -10.63 27.61 -19.00
C LYS A 176 -11.87 26.86 -18.52
N ARG A 177 -11.98 26.59 -17.22
CA ARG A 177 -13.03 25.79 -16.61
C ARG A 177 -13.36 26.37 -15.25
N ASP A 178 -14.63 26.61 -14.99
CA ASP A 178 -15.11 26.97 -13.66
C ASP A 178 -15.14 25.73 -12.74
N VAL A 179 -15.50 25.96 -11.49
CA VAL A 179 -15.57 24.92 -10.45
C VAL A 179 -16.54 23.80 -10.85
N ALA A 180 -17.68 24.14 -11.45
CA ALA A 180 -18.69 23.16 -11.85
C ALA A 180 -18.19 22.26 -12.99
N ALA A 181 -17.51 22.84 -13.98
CA ALA A 181 -16.88 22.09 -15.06
C ALA A 181 -15.77 21.15 -14.57
N ILE A 182 -14.98 21.58 -13.57
CA ILE A 182 -13.95 20.72 -12.95
C ILE A 182 -14.60 19.60 -12.14
N ALA A 183 -15.65 19.88 -11.37
CA ALA A 183 -16.42 18.87 -10.63
C ALA A 183 -17.05 17.82 -11.57
N ALA A 184 -17.57 18.25 -12.72
CA ALA A 184 -18.13 17.35 -13.73
C ALA A 184 -17.09 16.38 -14.31
N LEU A 185 -15.83 16.82 -14.51
CA LEU A 185 -14.74 15.95 -14.92
C LEU A 185 -14.39 14.90 -13.85
N LEU A 186 -14.53 15.22 -12.55
CA LEU A 186 -14.30 14.25 -11.49
C LEU A 186 -15.43 13.21 -11.39
N ALA A 187 -16.66 13.61 -11.71
CA ALA A 187 -17.81 12.70 -11.78
C ALA A 187 -17.78 11.79 -13.02
N ASN A 188 -17.34 12.32 -14.16
CA ASN A 188 -17.23 11.62 -15.44
C ASN A 188 -15.88 11.92 -16.10
N PRO A 189 -14.80 11.23 -15.65
CA PRO A 189 -13.44 11.54 -16.09
C PRO A 189 -13.15 11.09 -17.53
N PRO A 190 -12.25 11.80 -18.24
CA PRO A 190 -11.73 11.34 -19.52
C PRO A 190 -10.96 10.03 -19.37
N ARG A 191 -10.78 9.30 -20.48
CA ARG A 191 -10.01 8.04 -20.51
C ARG A 191 -8.62 8.25 -19.90
N GLY A 192 -8.23 7.38 -18.97
CA GLY A 192 -6.95 7.44 -18.25
C GLY A 192 -6.99 8.19 -16.91
N MET A 193 -8.03 8.98 -16.63
CA MET A 193 -8.23 9.61 -15.33
C MET A 193 -9.16 8.73 -14.46
N PRO A 194 -8.78 8.37 -13.22
CA PRO A 194 -9.57 7.48 -12.39
C PRO A 194 -10.89 8.15 -11.95
N LYS A 195 -11.98 7.38 -11.94
CA LYS A 195 -13.26 7.82 -11.38
C LYS A 195 -13.19 7.73 -9.86
N LEU A 196 -13.27 8.89 -9.21
CA LEU A 196 -13.13 9.02 -7.76
C LEU A 196 -14.42 9.45 -7.06
N SER A 197 -15.50 9.69 -7.80
CA SER A 197 -16.82 10.08 -7.27
C SER A 197 -17.90 9.11 -7.79
N PRO A 198 -18.90 8.74 -6.96
CA PRO A 198 -19.19 9.23 -5.60
C PRO A 198 -18.37 8.56 -4.48
N GLN A 199 -17.50 7.61 -4.84
CA GLN A 199 -16.57 6.97 -3.93
C GLN A 199 -15.19 6.88 -4.60
N PRO A 200 -14.08 7.13 -3.88
CA PRO A 200 -14.02 7.45 -2.44
C PRO A 200 -14.35 8.91 -2.08
N LEU A 201 -14.53 9.83 -3.04
CA LEU A 201 -14.82 11.24 -2.79
C LEU A 201 -16.32 11.53 -2.85
N THR A 202 -16.84 12.13 -1.78
CA THR A 202 -18.23 12.62 -1.75
C THR A 202 -18.40 13.84 -2.66
N ASN A 203 -19.65 14.24 -2.95
CA ASN A 203 -19.92 15.47 -3.71
C ASN A 203 -19.30 16.72 -3.05
N LYS A 204 -19.30 16.78 -1.71
CA LYS A 204 -18.70 17.88 -0.95
C LYS A 204 -17.18 17.91 -1.14
N ASP A 205 -16.53 16.75 -1.14
CA ASP A 205 -15.09 16.62 -1.37
C ASP A 205 -14.71 16.98 -2.81
N VAL A 206 -15.50 16.54 -3.78
CA VAL A 206 -15.35 16.89 -5.21
C VAL A 206 -15.40 18.40 -5.39
N GLU A 207 -16.34 19.08 -4.74
CA GLU A 207 -16.46 20.52 -4.87
C GLU A 207 -15.32 21.27 -4.15
N ALA A 208 -14.88 20.78 -2.99
CA ALA A 208 -13.73 21.33 -2.29
C ALA A 208 -12.46 21.25 -3.15
N VAL A 209 -12.18 20.09 -3.76
CA VAL A 209 -11.00 19.93 -4.62
C VAL A 209 -11.14 20.70 -5.94
N ALA A 210 -12.34 20.78 -6.52
CA ALA A 210 -12.59 21.56 -7.74
C ALA A 210 -12.30 23.05 -7.53
N ARG A 211 -12.73 23.62 -6.39
CA ARG A 211 -12.38 25.01 -6.01
C ARG A 211 -10.87 25.20 -5.88
N PHE A 212 -10.18 24.27 -5.23
CA PHE A 212 -8.73 24.34 -5.07
C PHE A 212 -7.98 24.27 -6.41
N VAL A 213 -8.43 23.44 -7.35
CA VAL A 213 -7.85 23.36 -8.69
C VAL A 213 -8.12 24.64 -9.49
N ALA A 214 -9.32 25.19 -9.40
CA ALA A 214 -9.69 26.44 -10.09
C ALA A 214 -8.90 27.66 -9.61
N ASP A 215 -8.52 27.69 -8.34
CA ASP A 215 -7.82 28.84 -7.73
C ASP A 215 -6.37 29.01 -8.21
N VAL A 216 -5.73 27.95 -8.75
CA VAL A 216 -4.36 28.10 -9.27
C VAL A 216 -4.35 28.84 -10.61
N ARG A 217 -3.74 30.02 -10.59
CA ARG A 217 -3.49 30.86 -11.76
C ARG A 217 -2.12 30.55 -12.34
#